data_AF-A0A1B1Z9F0-F1
#
_entry.id   AF-A0A1B1Z9F0-F1
#
_cell.length_a   1.000
_cell.length_b   1.000
_cell.length_c   1.000
_cell.angle_alpha   90.00
_cell.angle_beta   90.00
_cell.angle_gamma   90.00
#
_symmetry.space_group_name_H-M   'P 1'
#
loop_
_entity.id
_entity.type
_entity.pdbx_description
1 polymer ?
#
loop_
_entity_poly.entity_id
_entity_poly.type
_entity_poly.pdbx_seq_one_letter_code
_entity_poly.pdbx_strand_id
1 'polypeptide(L)'
;MKYFINVNKSVEEEYGKMFVYDPDRNKENEDELEVLNNLDEQDQGKPYIFPKSFLLEVSAEDYERYAEVKKRNGDVESVTESILERYKR
;
A
#
# COMPACT_ATOMS: atom_id res chain seq x y z
N MET A 1 -12.79 4.42 -2.11
CA MET A 1 -11.57 3.68 -1.77
C MET A 1 -10.40 4.32 -2.48
N LYS A 2 -9.30 4.57 -1.74
CA LYS A 2 -8.00 4.92 -2.33
C LYS A 2 -7.00 3.81 -2.02
N TYR A 3 -5.94 3.71 -2.83
CA TYR A 3 -4.94 2.66 -2.71
C TYR A 3 -3.57 3.30 -2.60
N PHE A 4 -2.74 2.76 -1.72
CA PHE A 4 -1.44 3.32 -1.42
C PHE A 4 -0.37 2.25 -1.45
N ILE A 5 0.85 2.65 -1.82
CA ILE A 5 2.06 1.85 -1.62
C ILE A 5 3.00 2.60 -0.68
N ASN A 6 3.60 1.90 0.27
CA ASN A 6 4.63 2.51 1.11
C ASN A 6 5.94 2.59 0.33
N VAL A 7 6.46 3.80 0.18
CA VAL A 7 7.69 4.11 -0.56
C VAL A 7 8.88 4.42 0.35
N ASN A 8 8.68 4.43 1.67
CA ASN A 8 9.74 4.71 2.61
C ASN A 8 10.59 3.47 2.92
N LYS A 9 11.81 3.46 2.39
CA LYS A 9 12.80 2.40 2.62
C LYS A 9 13.27 2.28 4.08
N SER A 10 13.07 3.30 4.92
CA SER A 10 13.41 3.24 6.33
C SER A 10 12.48 2.32 7.14
N VAL A 11 11.32 1.94 6.59
CA VAL A 11 10.43 0.94 7.18
C VAL A 11 10.52 -0.32 6.34
N GLU A 12 11.64 -1.05 6.45
CA GLU A 12 11.98 -2.18 5.57
C GLU A 12 10.88 -3.24 5.49
N GLU A 13 10.23 -3.55 6.62
CA GLU A 13 9.14 -4.54 6.68
C GLU A 13 7.88 -4.12 5.91
N GLU A 14 7.68 -2.82 5.71
CA GLU A 14 6.48 -2.26 5.07
C GLU A 14 6.74 -1.66 3.69
N TYR A 15 8.01 -1.45 3.32
CA TYR A 15 8.39 -0.92 2.02
C TYR A 15 7.84 -1.79 0.90
N GLY A 16 7.15 -1.18 -0.07
CA GLY A 16 6.53 -1.87 -1.19
C GLY A 16 5.22 -2.59 -0.88
N LYS A 17 4.79 -2.66 0.39
CA LYS A 17 3.45 -3.17 0.73
C LYS A 17 2.37 -2.19 0.30
N MET A 18 1.21 -2.76 -0.03
CA MET A 18 0.05 -2.00 -0.47
C MET A 18 -1.05 -1.97 0.58
N PHE A 19 -1.69 -0.81 0.67
CA PHE A 19 -2.70 -0.51 1.67
C PHE A 19 -3.93 0.13 1.02
N VAL A 20 -5.05 0.00 1.71
CA VAL A 20 -6.33 0.56 1.32
C VAL A 20 -6.71 1.65 2.30
N TYR A 21 -7.21 2.76 1.78
CA TYR A 21 -7.88 3.80 2.56
C TYR A 21 -9.37 3.77 2.27
N ASP A 22 -10.13 3.49 3.33
CA ASP A 22 -11.57 3.54 3.37
C ASP A 22 -12.00 4.75 4.23
N PRO A 23 -12.56 5.83 3.66
CA PRO A 23 -12.92 7.03 4.40
C PRO A 23 -13.96 6.79 5.51
N ASP A 24 -14.73 5.70 5.43
CA ASP A 24 -15.70 5.34 6.45
C ASP A 24 -15.05 4.64 7.67
N ARG A 25 -13.81 4.16 7.52
CA ARG A 25 -13.09 3.38 8.54
C ARG A 25 -11.76 3.98 8.97
N ASN A 26 -11.15 4.79 8.13
CA ASN A 26 -9.81 5.33 8.30
C ASN A 26 -9.85 6.85 8.53
N LYS A 27 -9.01 7.32 9.45
CA LYS A 27 -8.79 8.74 9.70
C LYS A 27 -7.68 9.30 8.82
N GLU A 28 -7.84 10.54 8.41
CA GLU A 28 -6.84 11.35 7.72
C GLU A 28 -6.68 12.65 8.50
N ASN A 29 -5.44 13.02 8.86
CA ASN A 29 -5.12 14.34 9.42
C ASN A 29 -4.16 15.08 8.48
N GLU A 30 -3.53 16.17 8.91
CA GLU A 30 -2.63 16.96 8.05
C GLU A 30 -1.40 16.16 7.62
N ASP A 31 -0.79 15.41 8.55
CA ASP A 31 0.52 14.78 8.38
C ASP A 31 0.43 13.26 8.18
N GLU A 32 -0.63 12.61 8.67
CA GLU A 32 -0.77 11.17 8.78
C GLU A 32 -2.04 10.65 8.11
N LEU A 33 -1.96 9.39 7.71
CA LEU A 33 -3.05 8.65 7.10
C LEU A 33 -3.16 7.26 7.76
N GLU A 34 -4.36 6.93 8.24
CA GLU A 34 -4.71 5.56 8.62
C GLU A 34 -5.02 4.75 7.36
N VAL A 35 -4.44 3.57 7.21
CA VAL A 35 -4.68 2.66 6.08
C VAL A 35 -4.79 1.21 6.56
N LEU A 36 -5.33 0.32 5.74
CA LEU A 36 -5.54 -1.09 6.06
C LEU A 36 -4.75 -1.99 5.10
N ASN A 37 -4.11 -3.03 5.62
CA ASN A 37 -3.53 -4.09 4.80
C ASN A 37 -4.52 -5.26 4.69
N ASN A 38 -5.34 -5.25 3.64
CA ASN A 38 -6.29 -6.34 3.37
C ASN A 38 -5.65 -7.53 2.65
N LEU A 39 -4.38 -7.42 2.26
CA LEU A 39 -3.65 -8.45 1.53
C LEU A 39 -2.79 -9.34 2.43
N ASP A 40 -2.72 -9.01 3.72
CA ASP A 40 -2.04 -9.79 4.73
C ASP A 40 -3.05 -10.27 5.77
N GLU A 41 -3.19 -11.59 5.89
CA GLU A 41 -4.16 -12.19 6.81
C GLU A 41 -3.85 -11.87 8.27
N GLN A 42 -2.58 -11.64 8.62
CA GLN A 42 -2.17 -11.29 9.98
C GLN A 42 -2.58 -9.88 10.38
N ASP A 43 -2.79 -9.02 9.39
CA ASP A 43 -3.03 -7.59 9.55
C ASP A 43 -4.44 -7.17 9.16
N GLN A 44 -5.27 -8.15 8.79
CA GLN A 44 -6.63 -7.91 8.33
C GLN A 44 -7.45 -7.15 9.38
N GLY A 45 -7.92 -5.96 9.00
CA GLY A 45 -8.72 -5.09 9.85
C GLY A 45 -7.95 -4.28 10.89
N LYS A 46 -6.61 -4.40 10.95
CA LYS A 46 -5.76 -3.55 11.80
C LYS A 46 -5.35 -2.29 11.02
N PRO A 47 -5.62 -1.08 11.54
CA PRO A 47 -5.17 0.15 10.91
C PRO A 47 -3.68 0.38 11.14
N TYR A 48 -2.99 0.80 10.07
CA TYR A 48 -1.63 1.32 10.07
C TYR A 48 -1.69 2.83 9.98
N ILE A 49 -0.89 3.52 10.78
CA ILE A 49 -0.76 4.98 10.72
C ILE A 49 0.59 5.27 10.09
N PHE A 50 0.60 5.90 8.93
CA PHE A 50 1.82 6.35 8.26
C PHE A 50 1.80 7.87 8.09
N PRO A 51 2.97 8.54 8.17
CA PRO A 51 3.13 9.86 7.58
C PRO A 51 2.73 9.80 6.10
N LYS A 52 1.97 10.78 5.60
CA LYS A 52 1.53 10.83 4.20
C LYS A 52 2.69 10.82 3.23
N SER A 53 3.82 11.40 3.62
CA SER A 53 5.06 11.40 2.83
C SER A 53 5.63 10.00 2.57
N PHE A 54 5.20 8.97 3.32
CA PHE A 54 5.64 7.59 3.12
C PHE A 54 4.73 6.85 2.14
N LEU A 55 3.56 7.40 1.81
CA LEU A 55 2.56 6.75 0.99
C LEU A 55 2.46 7.43 -0.37
N LEU A 56 2.54 6.62 -1.41
CA LEU A 56 2.23 7.03 -2.77
C LEU A 56 0.85 6.50 -3.14
N GLU A 57 -0.07 7.39 -3.53
CA GLU A 57 -1.37 6.97 -4.06
C GLU A 57 -1.18 6.27 -5.42
N VAL A 58 -1.75 5.09 -5.57
CA VAL A 58 -1.70 4.28 -6.79
C VAL A 58 -3.10 3.98 -7.31
N SER A 59 -3.17 3.59 -8.58
CA SER A 59 -4.43 3.19 -9.21
C SER A 59 -4.99 1.88 -8.64
N ALA A 60 -6.31 1.69 -8.74
CA ALA A 60 -6.95 0.43 -8.39
C ALA A 60 -6.37 -0.75 -9.20
N GLU A 61 -6.03 -0.52 -10.48
CA GLU A 61 -5.41 -1.52 -11.36
C GLU A 61 -4.05 -1.98 -10.83
N ASP A 62 -3.20 -1.05 -10.35
CA ASP A 62 -1.91 -1.40 -9.75
C ASP A 62 -2.10 -2.25 -8.48
N TYR A 63 -3.09 -1.90 -7.65
CA TYR A 63 -3.44 -2.66 -6.46
C TYR A 63 -3.93 -4.07 -6.78
N GLU A 64 -4.85 -4.22 -7.74
CA GLU A 64 -5.37 -5.50 -8.17
C GLU A 64 -4.26 -6.40 -8.74
N ARG A 65 -3.38 -5.84 -9.58
CA ARG A 65 -2.23 -6.56 -10.13
C ARG A 65 -1.29 -7.07 -9.03
N TYR A 66 -0.97 -6.23 -8.05
CA TYR A 66 -0.18 -6.63 -6.89
C TYR A 66 -0.88 -7.73 -6.08
N ALA A 67 -2.17 -7.55 -5.78
CA ALA A 67 -2.97 -8.47 -4.99
C ALA A 67 -3.08 -9.86 -5.64
N GLU A 68 -3.27 -9.92 -6.96
CA GLU A 68 -3.31 -11.18 -7.71
C GLU A 68 -2.00 -11.96 -7.63
N VAL A 69 -0.87 -11.25 -7.74
CA VAL A 69 0.46 -11.87 -7.67
C VAL A 69 0.75 -12.36 -6.26
N LYS A 70 0.44 -11.56 -5.23
CA LYS A 70 0.57 -11.97 -3.82
C LYS A 70 -0.30 -13.20 -3.52
N LYS A 71 -1.56 -13.22 -3.97
CA LYS A 71 -2.47 -14.37 -3.79
C LYS A 71 -1.96 -15.66 -4.43
N ARG A 72 -1.21 -15.55 -5.52
CA ARG A 72 -0.60 -16.70 -6.22
C ARG A 72 0.78 -17.07 -5.68
N ASN A 73 1.26 -16.41 -4.61
CA ASN A 73 2.64 -16.51 -4.11
C ASN A 73 3.68 -16.28 -5.21
N GLY A 74 3.41 -15.34 -6.12
CA GLY A 74 4.32 -14.95 -7.19
C GLY A 74 5.35 -13.90 -6.72
N ASP A 75 6.11 -13.39 -7.68
CA ASP A 75 7.14 -12.37 -7.43
C ASP A 75 6.51 -10.98 -7.25
N VAL A 76 6.25 -10.64 -5.98
CA VAL A 76 5.67 -9.36 -5.57
C VAL A 76 6.69 -8.21 -5.70
N GLU A 77 7.99 -8.48 -5.55
CA GLU A 77 9.04 -7.46 -5.64
C GLU A 77 9.11 -6.88 -7.06
N SER A 78 9.15 -7.74 -8.09
CA SER A 78 9.16 -7.31 -9.49
C SER A 78 7.93 -6.46 -9.86
N VAL A 79 6.75 -6.81 -9.33
CA VAL A 79 5.51 -6.04 -9.56
C VAL A 79 5.57 -4.69 -8.86
N THR A 80 6.07 -4.67 -7.63
CA THR A 80 6.27 -3.46 -6.83
C THR A 80 7.19 -2.48 -7.56
N GLU A 81 8.34 -2.95 -8.03
CA GLU A 81 9.29 -2.13 -8.80
C GLU A 81 8.65 -1.58 -10.07
N SER A 82 7.97 -2.42 -10.84
CA SER A 82 7.24 -2.02 -12.05
C SER A 82 6.19 -0.94 -11.78
N ILE A 83 5.48 -1.01 -10.65
CA ILE A 83 4.50 -0.01 -10.24
C ILE A 83 5.23 1.29 -9.89
N LEU A 84 6.24 1.24 -9.00
CA LEU A 84 6.98 2.43 -8.56
C LEU A 84 7.62 3.18 -9.73
N GLU A 85 8.13 2.48 -10.74
CA GLU A 85 8.68 3.10 -11.95
C GLU A 85 7.68 3.97 -12.72
N ARG A 86 6.38 3.61 -12.73
CA ARG A 86 5.34 4.41 -13.40
C ARG A 86 5.14 5.79 -12.78
N TYR A 87 5.43 5.93 -11.49
CA TYR A 87 5.18 7.15 -10.71
C TYR A 87 6.45 7.97 -10.46
N LYS A 88 7.62 7.55 -10.95
CA LYS A 88 8.89 8.30 -10.88
C LYS A 88 8.98 9.51 -11.83
N ARG A 89 7.85 10.09 -12.27
CA ARG A 89 7.83 11.23 -13.21
C ARG A 89 7.98 12.57 -12.50
#